data_AF-G3FZ87-F1
#
_entry.id   AF-G3FZ87-F1
#
_cell.length_a   1.000
_cell.length_b   1.000
_cell.length_c   1.000
_cell.angle_alpha   90.00
_cell.angle_beta   90.00
_cell.angle_gamma   90.00
#
_symmetry.space_group_name_H-M   'P 1'
#
loop_
_entity.id
_entity.type
_entity.pdbx_description
1 polymer ?
#
loop_
_entity_poly.entity_id
_entity_poly.type
_entity_poly.pdbx_seq_one_letter_code
_entity_poly.pdbx_strand_id
1 'polypeptide(L)'
;MKKSLLMLILLTSCNAFADKIPNSIENLIAVFDTRTHSLESGVLSIKYSKQKLHIDAADAMFEGICTDLSMHKWKPETIKKIRLLNVSLDQGFEIDAGGAECKKTGKMTFDEARAYRQGFIKPIP
;
A
#
# COMPACT_ATOMS: atom_id res chain seq x y z
N MET A 1 -45.33 -35.33 2.51
CA MET A 1 -43.95 -35.53 2.03
C MET A 1 -43.75 -34.77 0.72
N LYS A 2 -43.00 -33.65 0.73
CA LYS A 2 -42.43 -33.05 -0.49
C LYS A 2 -41.00 -32.64 -0.17
N LYS A 3 -40.09 -33.08 -1.04
CA LYS A 3 -38.65 -33.22 -0.83
C LYS A 3 -37.97 -31.85 -0.74
N SER A 4 -37.23 -31.62 0.34
CA SER A 4 -36.38 -30.45 0.51
C SER A 4 -35.13 -30.64 -0.36
N LEU A 5 -35.01 -29.86 -1.44
CA LEU A 5 -33.76 -29.74 -2.19
C LEU A 5 -32.94 -28.63 -1.54
N LEU A 6 -32.07 -29.02 -0.61
CA LEU A 6 -30.97 -28.19 -0.15
C LEU A 6 -29.96 -28.06 -1.30
N MET A 7 -30.07 -26.98 -2.06
CA MET A 7 -29.02 -26.54 -2.98
C MET A 7 -27.83 -26.08 -2.12
N LEU A 8 -26.80 -26.91 -2.04
CA LEU A 8 -25.51 -26.55 -1.45
C LEU A 8 -24.86 -25.53 -2.40
N ILE A 9 -25.05 -24.24 -2.12
CA ILE A 9 -24.31 -23.19 -2.80
C ILE A 9 -22.87 -23.33 -2.32
N LEU A 10 -22.04 -23.99 -3.13
CA LEU A 10 -20.59 -23.92 -3.03
C LEU A 10 -20.22 -22.45 -3.23
N LEU A 11 -20.10 -21.72 -2.12
CA LEU A 11 -19.39 -20.45 -2.07
C LEU A 11 -17.98 -20.77 -2.54
N THR A 12 -17.71 -20.52 -3.81
CA THR A 12 -16.35 -20.37 -4.32
C THR A 12 -15.75 -19.23 -3.51
N SER A 13 -15.08 -19.54 -2.41
CA SER A 13 -14.22 -18.61 -1.73
C SER A 13 -13.19 -18.20 -2.78
N CYS A 14 -13.36 -17.02 -3.36
CA CYS A 14 -12.28 -16.37 -4.09
C CYS A 14 -11.12 -16.31 -3.12
N ASN A 15 -10.19 -17.24 -3.25
CA ASN A 15 -8.85 -17.09 -2.72
C ASN A 15 -8.29 -15.90 -3.49
N ALA A 16 -8.53 -14.69 -2.99
CA ALA A 16 -7.72 -13.55 -3.32
C ALA A 16 -6.34 -13.90 -2.77
N PHE A 17 -5.56 -14.63 -3.57
CA PHE A 17 -4.15 -14.80 -3.32
C PHE A 17 -3.61 -13.39 -3.14
N ALA A 18 -2.90 -13.14 -2.03
CA ALA A 18 -2.21 -11.89 -1.81
C ALA A 18 -1.46 -11.53 -3.10
N ASP A 19 -1.71 -10.33 -3.61
CA ASP A 19 -1.05 -9.87 -4.83
C ASP A 19 0.46 -9.88 -4.55
N LYS A 20 1.24 -10.33 -5.54
CA LYS A 20 2.70 -10.38 -5.34
C LYS A 20 3.26 -8.96 -5.25
N ILE A 21 3.93 -8.64 -4.13
CA ILE A 21 4.71 -7.41 -3.99
C ILE A 21 5.88 -7.45 -4.99
N PRO A 22 6.13 -6.39 -5.79
CA PRO A 22 7.33 -6.33 -6.62
C PRO A 22 8.60 -6.45 -5.77
N ASN A 23 9.57 -7.27 -6.19
CA ASN A 23 10.82 -7.47 -5.42
C ASN A 23 11.58 -6.15 -5.13
N SER A 24 11.46 -5.15 -6.01
CA SER A 24 12.07 -3.84 -5.79
C SER A 24 11.41 -3.06 -4.65
N ILE A 25 10.10 -3.21 -4.47
CA ILE A 25 9.34 -2.69 -3.34
C ILE A 25 9.69 -3.43 -2.05
N GLU A 26 9.88 -4.76 -2.11
CA GLU A 26 10.39 -5.52 -0.96
C GLU A 26 11.74 -4.98 -0.48
N ASN A 27 12.67 -4.74 -1.42
CA ASN A 27 13.97 -4.16 -1.12
C ASN A 27 13.86 -2.73 -0.57
N LEU A 28 12.95 -1.92 -1.10
CA LEU A 28 12.66 -0.58 -0.58
C LEU A 28 12.19 -0.65 0.89
N ILE A 29 11.22 -1.51 1.19
CA ILE A 29 10.65 -1.67 2.53
C ILE A 29 11.72 -2.13 3.52
N ALA A 30 12.65 -3.00 3.10
CA ALA A 30 13.73 -3.51 3.92
C ALA A 30 14.73 -2.43 4.40
N VAL A 31 14.77 -1.26 3.74
CA VAL A 31 15.58 -0.10 4.20
C VAL A 31 14.96 0.56 5.43
N PHE A 32 13.66 0.39 5.65
CA PHE A 32 12.94 0.95 6.79
C PHE A 32 12.84 -0.05 7.94
N ASP A 33 12.74 0.48 9.17
CA ASP A 33 12.54 -0.32 10.39
C ASP A 33 11.11 -0.87 10.47
N THR A 34 10.86 -1.95 9.73
CA THR A 34 9.56 -2.61 9.55
C THR A 34 9.57 -4.06 10.04
N ARG A 35 8.39 -4.58 10.42
CA ARG A 35 8.21 -5.95 10.91
C ARG A 35 7.56 -6.87 9.89
N THR A 36 6.48 -6.39 9.29
CA THR A 36 5.65 -7.18 8.36
C THR A 36 5.10 -6.27 7.28
N HIS A 37 4.88 -6.82 6.10
CA HIS A 37 4.20 -6.16 5.00
C HIS A 37 3.36 -7.17 4.22
N SER A 38 2.30 -6.71 3.57
CA SER A 38 1.49 -7.51 2.66
C SER A 38 0.89 -6.63 1.55
N LEU A 39 0.53 -7.24 0.43
CA LEU A 39 -0.22 -6.58 -0.63
C LEU A 39 -1.48 -7.40 -0.91
N GLU A 40 -2.63 -6.79 -0.65
CA GLU A 40 -3.93 -7.45 -0.79
C GLU A 40 -4.88 -6.53 -1.54
N SER A 41 -5.39 -7.00 -2.69
CA SER A 41 -6.30 -6.22 -3.53
C SER A 41 -5.77 -4.82 -3.90
N GLY A 42 -4.46 -4.71 -4.10
CA GLY A 42 -3.75 -3.45 -4.36
C GLY A 42 -3.53 -2.54 -3.14
N VAL A 43 -3.80 -2.99 -1.91
CA VAL A 43 -3.47 -2.26 -0.67
C VAL A 43 -2.16 -2.77 -0.11
N LEU A 44 -1.11 -1.96 -0.19
CA LEU A 44 0.19 -2.26 0.41
C LEU A 44 0.14 -1.88 1.90
N SER A 45 0.06 -2.87 2.78
CA SER A 45 0.06 -2.68 4.23
C SER A 45 1.46 -2.91 4.79
N ILE A 46 1.99 -1.96 5.56
CA ILE A 46 3.34 -2.01 6.14
C ILE A 46 3.25 -1.71 7.64
N LYS A 47 3.77 -2.62 8.46
CA LYS A 47 3.88 -2.45 9.91
C LYS A 47 5.31 -2.05 10.26
N TYR A 48 5.47 -0.89 10.85
CA TYR A 48 6.75 -0.42 11.39
C TYR A 48 7.03 -1.02 12.78
N SER A 49 8.31 -1.10 13.14
CA SER A 49 8.73 -1.45 14.51
C SER A 49 8.63 -0.28 15.49
N LYS A 50 8.33 0.93 15.02
CA LYS A 50 8.26 2.16 15.83
C LYS A 50 6.97 2.23 16.64
N GLN A 51 7.04 2.84 17.83
CA GLN A 51 5.87 3.14 18.67
C GLN A 51 5.00 4.25 18.10
N LYS A 52 5.61 5.23 17.42
CA LYS A 52 4.92 6.35 16.80
C LYS A 52 5.46 6.58 15.41
N LEU A 53 4.56 6.75 14.45
CA LEU A 53 4.86 7.17 13.10
C LEU A 53 4.56 8.66 12.95
N HIS A 54 5.51 9.38 12.38
CA HIS A 54 5.36 10.77 11.99
C HIS A 54 5.02 10.87 10.50
N ILE A 55 4.44 11.99 10.08
CA ILE A 55 4.05 12.19 8.69
C ILE A 55 5.23 12.06 7.72
N ASP A 56 6.44 12.41 8.15
CA ASP A 56 7.67 12.25 7.37
C ASP A 56 7.95 10.80 6.98
N ALA A 57 7.54 9.82 7.81
CA ALA A 57 7.67 8.40 7.46
C ALA A 57 6.71 8.02 6.33
N ALA A 58 5.51 8.61 6.30
CA ALA A 58 4.54 8.41 5.22
C ALA A 58 4.97 9.09 3.93
N ASP A 59 5.49 10.32 4.02
CA ASP A 59 6.03 11.07 2.88
C ASP A 59 7.20 10.31 2.25
N ALA A 60 8.18 9.89 3.06
CA ALA A 60 9.37 9.16 2.61
C ALA A 60 9.03 7.79 1.99
N MET A 61 8.11 7.02 2.59
CA MET A 61 7.68 5.75 2.01
C MET A 61 6.98 5.94 0.67
N PHE A 62 6.06 6.90 0.57
CA PHE A 62 5.33 7.13 -0.67
C PHE A 62 6.23 7.68 -1.79
N GLU A 63 7.15 8.58 -1.47
CA GLU A 63 8.20 9.01 -2.39
C GLU A 63 9.08 7.85 -2.86
N GLY A 64 9.50 6.97 -1.93
CA GLY A 64 10.26 5.78 -2.24
C GLY A 64 9.54 4.87 -3.24
N ILE A 65 8.24 4.63 -3.03
CA ILE A 65 7.41 3.82 -3.93
C ILE A 65 7.31 4.46 -5.32
N CYS A 66 7.13 5.78 -5.39
CA CYS A 66 7.07 6.48 -6.69
C CYS A 66 8.41 6.45 -7.43
N THR A 67 9.52 6.64 -6.71
CA THR A 67 10.87 6.52 -7.27
C THR A 67 11.13 5.10 -7.77
N ASP A 68 10.73 4.11 -6.99
CA ASP A 68 10.85 2.70 -7.36
C ASP A 68 10.08 2.38 -8.65
N LEU A 69 8.84 2.88 -8.77
CA LEU A 69 8.06 2.74 -10.00
C LEU A 69 8.78 3.34 -11.21
N SER A 70 9.37 4.52 -11.08
CA SER A 70 10.11 5.17 -12.17
C SER A 70 11.33 4.36 -12.63
N MET A 71 12.02 3.71 -11.69
CA MET A 71 13.23 2.91 -11.98
C MET A 71 12.90 1.51 -12.50
N HIS A 72 12.00 0.80 -11.82
CA HIS A 72 11.74 -0.62 -12.02
C HIS A 72 10.48 -0.91 -12.86
N LYS A 73 9.65 0.12 -13.13
CA LYS A 73 8.54 0.08 -14.09
C LYS A 73 7.54 -1.06 -13.88
N TRP A 74 7.26 -1.43 -12.63
CA TRP A 74 6.17 -2.34 -12.31
C TRP A 74 4.81 -1.72 -12.70
N LYS A 75 3.76 -2.54 -12.74
CA LYS A 75 2.44 -2.14 -13.24
C LYS A 75 1.77 -1.13 -12.29
N PRO A 76 1.42 0.10 -12.72
CA PRO A 76 0.86 1.13 -11.83
C PRO A 76 -0.38 0.70 -11.03
N GLU A 77 -1.16 -0.25 -11.56
CA GLU A 77 -2.34 -0.82 -10.91
C GLU A 77 -2.03 -1.82 -9.78
N THR A 78 -0.78 -2.22 -9.59
CA THR A 78 -0.34 -3.17 -8.55
C THR A 78 -0.50 -2.60 -7.15
N ILE A 79 -0.11 -1.34 -6.92
CA ILE A 79 -0.29 -0.65 -5.64
C ILE A 79 -1.23 0.51 -5.90
N LYS A 80 -2.40 0.50 -5.26
CA LYS A 80 -3.45 1.51 -5.40
C LYS A 80 -3.58 2.36 -4.14
N LYS A 81 -3.22 1.78 -3.00
CA LYS A 81 -3.34 2.38 -1.68
C LYS A 81 -2.23 1.86 -0.78
N ILE A 82 -1.78 2.68 0.16
CA ILE A 82 -0.74 2.30 1.11
C ILE A 82 -1.28 2.54 2.52
N ARG A 83 -1.05 1.58 3.42
CA ARG A 83 -1.38 1.68 4.84
C ARG A 83 -0.13 1.45 5.66
N LEU A 84 0.24 2.43 6.47
CA LEU A 84 1.39 2.38 7.35
C LEU A 84 0.88 2.35 8.78
N LEU A 85 1.29 1.36 9.57
CA LEU A 85 0.90 1.23 10.98
C LEU A 85 2.14 1.16 11.87
N ASN A 86 2.03 1.71 13.07
CA ASN A 86 3.03 1.55 14.12
C ASN A 86 3.03 0.09 14.65
N VAL A 87 3.92 -0.18 15.59
CA VAL A 87 4.10 -1.53 16.15
C VAL A 87 2.86 -2.04 16.91
N SER A 88 2.09 -1.13 17.49
CA SER A 88 0.89 -1.42 18.29
C SER A 88 -0.39 -1.53 17.46
N LEU A 89 -0.33 -1.18 16.16
CA LEU A 89 -1.46 -1.18 15.22
C LEU A 89 -2.57 -0.18 15.55
N ASP A 90 -2.32 0.76 16.47
CA ASP A 90 -3.29 1.75 16.96
C ASP A 90 -3.04 3.15 16.38
N GLN A 91 -1.97 3.34 15.62
CA GLN A 91 -1.64 4.61 15.00
C GLN A 91 -0.93 4.42 13.68
N GLY A 92 -1.17 5.32 12.73
CA GLY A 92 -0.48 5.27 11.47
C GLY A 92 -0.96 6.29 10.46
N PHE A 93 -0.77 5.96 9.19
CA PHE A 93 -1.20 6.77 8.06
C PHE A 93 -1.80 5.89 6.97
N GLU A 94 -2.84 6.41 6.34
CA GLU A 94 -3.43 5.88 5.13
C GLU A 94 -3.12 6.83 3.98
N ILE A 95 -2.67 6.28 2.86
CA ILE A 95 -2.34 7.02 1.65
C ILE A 95 -3.25 6.50 0.55
N ASP A 96 -4.25 7.28 0.18
CA ASP A 96 -5.25 6.92 -0.84
C ASP A 96 -4.71 7.20 -2.25
N ALA A 97 -3.55 6.61 -2.54
CA ALA A 97 -2.80 6.75 -3.77
C ALA A 97 -1.78 5.62 -3.93
N GLY A 98 -1.33 5.39 -5.16
CA GLY A 98 -0.30 4.42 -5.48
C GLY A 98 0.35 4.67 -6.83
N GLY A 99 0.55 3.62 -7.63
CA GLY A 99 1.32 3.71 -8.86
C GLY A 99 0.72 4.64 -9.92
N ALA A 100 -0.61 4.76 -9.97
CA ALA A 100 -1.29 5.68 -10.88
C ALA A 100 -0.96 7.15 -10.58
N GLU A 101 -0.92 7.52 -9.30
CA GLU A 101 -0.56 8.85 -8.81
C GLU A 101 0.94 9.10 -8.97
N CYS A 102 1.78 8.11 -8.69
CA CYS A 102 3.23 8.18 -8.93
C CYS A 102 3.58 8.44 -10.41
N LYS A 103 2.79 7.93 -11.37
CA LYS A 103 3.00 8.27 -12.78
C LYS A 103 2.80 9.76 -13.09
N LYS A 104 1.93 10.44 -12.35
CA LYS A 104 1.64 11.87 -12.57
C LYS A 104 2.78 12.76 -12.07
N THR A 105 3.50 12.34 -11.03
CA THR A 105 4.60 13.13 -10.45
C THR A 105 5.80 13.28 -11.39
N GLY A 106 6.00 12.37 -12.36
CA GLY A 106 7.14 12.42 -13.28
C GLY A 106 7.20 13.64 -14.22
N LYS A 107 6.14 14.46 -14.27
CA LYS A 107 6.08 15.71 -15.04
C LYS A 107 6.16 16.97 -14.16
N MET A 108 6.20 16.80 -12.84
CA MET A 108 6.17 17.88 -11.86
C MET A 108 7.60 18.22 -11.42
N THR A 109 7.80 19.43 -10.93
CA THR A 109 9.00 19.76 -10.14
C THR A 109 9.02 18.97 -8.83
N PHE A 110 10.15 18.97 -8.14
CA PHE A 110 10.28 18.27 -6.85
C PHE A 110 9.24 18.74 -5.82
N ASP A 111 9.09 20.06 -5.64
CA ASP A 111 8.17 20.63 -4.65
C ASP A 111 6.70 20.39 -5.02
N GLU A 112 6.35 20.49 -6.29
CA GLU A 112 5.01 20.17 -6.78
C GLU A 112 4.68 18.68 -6.58
N ALA A 113 5.62 17.78 -6.90
CA ALA A 113 5.45 16.35 -6.71
C ALA A 113 5.27 16.01 -5.22
N ARG A 114 6.05 16.66 -4.35
CA ARG A 114 5.93 16.49 -2.90
C ARG A 114 4.57 16.95 -2.39
N ALA A 115 4.17 18.18 -2.71
CA ALA A 115 2.87 18.72 -2.31
C ALA A 115 1.71 17.85 -2.83
N TYR A 116 1.81 17.38 -4.08
CA TYR A 116 0.85 16.46 -4.68
C TYR A 116 0.75 15.16 -3.89
N ARG A 117 1.87 14.51 -3.54
CA ARG A 117 1.88 13.26 -2.76
C ARG A 117 1.31 13.45 -1.36
N GLN A 118 1.69 14.53 -0.67
CA GLN A 118 1.23 14.83 0.69
C GLN A 118 -0.29 15.01 0.77
N GLY A 119 -0.93 15.49 -0.31
CA GLY A 119 -2.40 15.61 -0.38
C GLY A 119 -3.16 14.29 -0.24
N PHE A 120 -2.50 13.14 -0.39
CA PHE A 120 -3.12 11.82 -0.24
C PHE A 120 -2.91 11.19 1.15
N ILE A 121 -2.06 11.78 1.99
CA ILE A 121 -1.67 11.21 3.29
C ILE A 121 -2.63 11.67 4.37
N LYS A 122 -3.25 10.71 5.07
CA LYS A 122 -4.18 10.97 6.18
C LYS A 122 -3.77 10.15 7.40
N PRO A 123 -3.83 10.70 8.63
CA PRO A 123 -3.63 9.90 9.83
C PRO A 123 -4.74 8.86 9.99
N ILE A 124 -4.38 7.69 10.52
CA ILE A 124 -5.35 6.68 10.98
C ILE A 124 -5.66 6.99 12.45
N PRO A 125 -6.95 7.13 12.84
CA PRO A 125 -7.36 7.35 14.22
C PRO A 125 -7.00 6.19 15.15
#